data_AF-A0A8T6SH51-F1
#
_entry.id   AF-A0A8T6SH51-F1
#
_cell.length_a   1.000
_cell.length_b   1.000
_cell.length_c   1.000
_cell.angle_alpha   90.00
_cell.angle_beta   90.00
_cell.angle_gamma   90.00
#
_symmetry.space_group_name_H-M   'P 1'
#
loop_
_entity.id
_entity.type
_entity.pdbx_description
1 polymer ?
#
loop_
_entity_poly.entity_id
_entity_poly.type
_entity_poly.pdbx_seq_one_letter_code
_entity_poly.pdbx_strand_id
1 'polypeptide(L)'
;LTSGDHVLLIDDLITTGLSLRKTAKAIEAEGGVIRDAVVLLDREEGGKEKLQREGIKLHAFLKISEIADRLYEIGAIDEDQMKTILGQIKKRA
;
A
#
# COMPACT_ATOMS: atom_id res chain seq x y z
N LEU A 1 20.25 -2.10 -14.19
CA LEU A 1 19.09 -2.51 -15.02
C LEU A 1 19.46 -2.28 -16.46
N THR A 2 18.99 -3.10 -17.39
CA THR A 2 19.03 -2.72 -18.80
C THR A 2 17.95 -1.67 -19.02
N SER A 3 18.25 -0.63 -19.80
CA SER A 3 17.26 0.40 -20.13
C SER A 3 16.04 -0.24 -20.79
N GLY A 4 14.85 0.04 -20.26
CA GLY A 4 13.59 -0.55 -20.71
C GLY A 4 13.16 -1.80 -19.93
N ASP A 5 13.96 -2.30 -18.98
CA ASP A 5 13.54 -3.42 -18.13
C ASP A 5 12.29 -3.06 -17.33
N HIS A 6 11.27 -3.91 -17.42
CA HIS A 6 10.05 -3.78 -16.63
C HIS A 6 10.26 -4.35 -15.22
N VAL A 7 10.03 -3.54 -14.20
CA VAL A 7 10.23 -3.92 -12.80
C VAL A 7 8.91 -3.85 -12.04
N LEU A 8 8.57 -4.95 -11.37
CA LEU A 8 7.44 -5.02 -10.43
C LEU A 8 7.94 -4.71 -9.02
N LEU A 9 7.34 -3.71 -8.37
CA LEU A 9 7.59 -3.47 -6.95
C LEU A 9 6.76 -4.43 -6.10
N ILE A 10 7.38 -5.05 -5.10
CA ILE A 10 6.71 -5.92 -4.13
C ILE A 10 7.10 -5.47 -2.73
N ASP A 11 6.11 -5.30 -1.85
CA ASP A 11 6.33 -4.95 -0.44
C ASP A 11 5.32 -5.67 0.47
N ASP A 12 5.54 -5.67 1.78
CA ASP A 12 4.62 -6.28 2.73
C ASP A 12 3.35 -5.43 2.90
N LEU A 13 3.49 -4.13 3.13
CA LEU A 13 2.37 -3.23 3.35
C LEU A 13 2.64 -1.85 2.80
N ILE A 14 1.56 -1.09 2.62
CA ILE A 14 1.63 0.33 2.25
C ILE A 14 0.83 1.19 3.22
N THR A 15 1.43 2.32 3.61
CA THR A 15 0.76 3.43 4.30
C THR A 15 0.56 4.60 3.34
N THR A 16 1.52 5.53 3.32
CA THR A 16 1.51 6.74 2.47
C THR A 16 2.16 6.50 1.10
N GLY A 17 2.76 5.33 0.88
CA GLY A 17 3.48 5.00 -0.36
C GLY A 17 4.84 5.65 -0.52
N LEU A 18 5.36 6.42 0.45
CA LEU A 18 6.63 7.14 0.30
C LEU A 18 7.82 6.22 -0.03
N SER A 19 7.90 5.05 0.61
CA SER A 19 8.97 4.07 0.36
C SER A 19 8.95 3.60 -1.10
N LEU A 20 7.82 3.03 -1.54
CA LEU A 20 7.61 2.57 -2.92
C LEU A 20 7.88 3.65 -3.96
N ARG A 21 7.46 4.89 -3.72
CA ARG A 21 7.71 6.03 -4.62
C ARG A 21 9.18 6.40 -4.72
N LYS A 22 9.93 6.38 -3.61
CA LYS A 22 11.38 6.60 -3.62
C LYS A 22 12.10 5.48 -4.38
N THR A 23 11.69 4.24 -4.15
CA THR A 23 12.22 3.07 -4.85
C THR A 23 11.94 3.16 -6.35
N ALA A 24 10.72 3.55 -6.74
CA ALA A 24 10.37 3.73 -8.15
C ALA A 24 11.26 4.76 -8.84
N LYS A 25 11.44 5.94 -8.23
CA LYS A 25 12.31 6.98 -8.78
C LYS A 25 13.76 6.53 -8.92
N ALA A 26 14.27 5.77 -7.95
CA ALA A 26 15.63 5.23 -8.02
C ALA A 26 15.80 4.22 -9.17
N ILE A 27 14.79 3.37 -9.41
CA ILE A 27 14.80 2.39 -10.51
C ILE A 27 14.65 3.07 -11.87
N GLU A 28 13.77 4.06 -11.98
CA GLU A 28 13.56 4.85 -13.20
C GLU A 28 14.81 5.65 -13.58
N ALA A 29 15.55 6.19 -12.60
CA ALA A 29 16.82 6.87 -12.84
C ALA A 29 17.89 5.96 -13.46
N GLU A 30 17.79 4.65 -13.25
CA GLU A 30 18.67 3.62 -13.83
C GLU A 30 18.11 3.01 -15.13
N GLY A 31 17.06 3.62 -15.71
CA GLY A 31 16.45 3.21 -16.97
C GLY A 31 15.38 2.11 -16.85
N GLY A 32 15.00 1.72 -15.63
CA GLY A 32 13.89 0.79 -15.40
C GLY A 32 12.53 1.42 -15.64
N VAL A 33 11.53 0.59 -15.96
CA VAL A 33 10.14 1.01 -16.17
C VAL A 33 9.27 0.41 -15.09
N ILE A 34 8.64 1.27 -14.27
CA ILE A 34 7.69 0.84 -13.24
C ILE A 34 6.28 1.24 -13.64
N ARG A 35 5.36 0.28 -13.59
CA ARG A 35 3.91 0.52 -13.82
C ARG A 35 3.03 -0.04 -12.73
N ASP A 36 3.52 -1.03 -11.98
CA ASP A 36 2.74 -1.78 -11.03
C ASP A 36 3.52 -1.96 -9.73
N ALA A 37 2.78 -1.95 -8.62
CA ALA A 37 3.26 -2.32 -7.30
C ALA A 37 2.28 -3.32 -6.68
N VAL A 38 2.79 -4.36 -6.01
CA VAL A 38 2.00 -5.36 -5.30
C VAL A 38 2.34 -5.28 -3.81
N VAL A 39 1.32 -5.28 -2.96
CA VAL A 39 1.48 -5.36 -1.50
C VAL A 39 0.54 -6.38 -0.90
N LEU A 40 0.93 -6.98 0.22
CA LEU A 40 0.03 -7.84 0.97
C LEU A 40 -1.09 -7.03 1.64
N LEU A 41 -0.76 -5.88 2.24
CA LEU A 41 -1.72 -5.07 3.00
C LEU A 41 -1.70 -3.58 2.62
N ASP A 42 -2.85 -3.05 2.22
CA ASP A 42 -3.09 -1.61 2.17
C ASP A 42 -3.66 -1.11 3.50
N ARG A 43 -2.93 -0.22 4.18
CA ARG A 43 -3.39 0.43 5.42
C ARG A 43 -4.38 1.58 5.16
N GLU A 44 -4.70 1.86 3.90
CA GLU A 44 -5.69 2.86 3.49
C GLU A 44 -5.33 4.30 3.96
N GLU A 45 -4.03 4.58 4.12
CA GLU A 45 -3.50 5.90 4.53
C GLU A 45 -3.10 6.78 3.33
N GLY A 46 -3.81 6.61 2.20
CA GLY A 46 -3.66 7.41 0.98
C GLY A 46 -2.50 7.00 0.06
N GLY A 47 -1.86 5.85 0.30
CA GLY A 47 -0.73 5.37 -0.49
C GLY A 47 -1.09 5.02 -1.92
N LYS A 48 -2.25 4.39 -2.13
CA LYS A 48 -2.78 4.03 -3.44
C LYS A 48 -2.92 5.24 -4.37
N GLU A 49 -3.54 6.31 -3.90
CA GLU A 49 -3.77 7.53 -4.68
C GLU A 49 -2.45 8.25 -4.96
N LYS A 50 -1.50 8.21 -4.03
CA LYS A 50 -0.17 8.82 -4.21
C LYS A 50 0.66 8.07 -5.26
N LEU A 51 0.61 6.74 -5.29
CA LEU A 51 1.24 5.94 -6.34
C LEU A 51 0.57 6.16 -7.70
N GLN A 52 -0.78 6.19 -7.73
CA GLN A 52 -1.53 6.40 -8.97
C GLN A 52 -1.21 7.75 -9.62
N ARG A 53 -0.98 8.81 -8.83
CA ARG A 53 -0.53 10.13 -9.33
C ARG A 53 0.86 10.09 -9.97
N GLU A 54 1.70 9.13 -9.59
CA GLU A 54 3.01 8.88 -10.21
C GLU A 54 2.94 7.84 -11.33
N GLY A 55 1.73 7.44 -11.77
CA GLY A 55 1.55 6.49 -12.86
C GLY A 55 1.72 5.02 -12.46
N ILE A 56 1.82 4.72 -11.16
CA ILE A 56 2.02 3.37 -10.64
C ILE A 56 0.69 2.83 -10.11
N LYS A 57 0.22 1.71 -10.67
CA LYS A 57 -0.98 1.01 -10.21
C LYS A 57 -0.63 0.12 -9.02
N LEU A 58 -1.26 0.38 -7.88
CA LEU A 58 -1.15 -0.49 -6.71
C LEU A 58 -2.17 -1.63 -6.77
N HIS A 59 -1.69 -2.85 -6.51
CA HIS A 59 -2.48 -4.06 -6.30
C HIS A 59 -2.26 -4.52 -4.84
N ALA A 60 -3.28 -4.40 -4.01
CA ALA A 60 -3.23 -4.86 -2.63
C ALA A 60 -4.04 -6.15 -2.47
N PHE A 61 -3.50 -7.12 -1.75
CA PHE A 61 -4.22 -8.36 -1.47
C PHE A 61 -5.30 -8.19 -0.41
N LEU A 62 -5.02 -7.41 0.64
CA LEU A 62 -5.95 -7.11 1.74
C LEU A 62 -5.98 -5.61 2.03
N LYS A 63 -7.11 -5.12 2.55
CA LYS A 63 -7.21 -3.82 3.18
C LYS A 63 -7.28 -3.94 4.70
N ILE A 64 -6.79 -2.93 5.40
CA ILE A 64 -6.84 -2.93 6.87
C ILE A 64 -8.28 -2.87 7.42
N SER A 65 -9.21 -2.22 6.72
CA SER A 65 -10.63 -2.24 7.07
C SER A 65 -11.21 -3.66 7.04
N GLU A 66 -10.94 -4.40 5.96
CA GLU A 66 -11.37 -5.80 5.81
C GLU A 66 -10.76 -6.70 6.89
N ILE A 67 -9.48 -6.50 7.24
CA ILE A 67 -8.82 -7.25 8.32
C ILE A 67 -9.46 -6.90 9.68
N ALA A 68 -9.72 -5.63 9.97
CA ALA A 68 -10.32 -5.21 11.23
C ALA A 68 -11.72 -5.83 11.41
N ASP A 69 -12.55 -5.81 10.36
CA ASP A 69 -13.86 -6.44 10.37
C ASP A 69 -13.75 -7.95 10.65
N ARG A 70 -12.86 -8.66 9.95
CA ARG A 70 -12.67 -10.11 10.14
C ARG A 70 -12.14 -10.47 11.52
N LEU A 71 -11.19 -9.71 12.05
CA LEU A 71 -10.65 -9.95 13.39
C LEU A 71 -11.70 -9.74 14.48
N TYR A 72 -12.60 -8.77 14.30
CA TYR A 72 -13.73 -8.56 15.20
C TYR A 72 -14.75 -9.70 15.12
N GLU A 73 -15.12 -10.13 13.90
CA GLU A 73 -16.05 -11.24 13.68
C GLU A 73 -15.62 -12.55 14.35
N ILE A 74 -14.31 -12.86 14.34
CA ILE A 74 -13.77 -14.08 14.98
C ILE A 74 -13.48 -13.90 16.48
N GLY A 75 -13.76 -12.73 17.04
CA GLY A 75 -13.49 -12.42 18.45
C GLY A 75 -12.00 -12.28 18.80
N ALA A 76 -11.14 -12.05 17.82
CA ALA A 76 -9.70 -11.83 18.05
C ALA A 76 -9.40 -10.40 18.55
N ILE A 77 -10.27 -9.45 18.25
CA ILE A 77 -10.23 -8.08 18.78
C ILE A 77 -11.61 -7.65 19.29
N ASP A 78 -11.64 -6.74 20.25
CA ASP A 78 -12.88 -6.12 20.73
C ASP A 78 -13.29 -4.88 19.90
N GLU A 79 -14.46 -4.33 20.21
CA GLU A 79 -15.03 -3.19 19.50
C GLU A 79 -14.17 -1.92 19.64
N ASP A 80 -13.51 -1.72 20.78
CA ASP A 80 -12.67 -0.55 21.02
C ASP A 80 -11.37 -0.62 20.23
N GLN A 81 -10.77 -1.82 20.12
CA GLN A 81 -9.62 -2.11 19.28
C GLN A 81 -9.96 -1.92 17.80
N MET A 82 -11.11 -2.44 17.34
CA MET A 82 -11.60 -2.25 15.97
C MET A 82 -11.79 -0.75 15.66
N LYS A 83 -12.48 -0.01 16.53
CA LYS A 83 -12.65 1.45 16.41
C LYS A 83 -11.33 2.19 16.37
N THR A 84 -10.35 1.76 17.17
CA THR A 84 -9.01 2.35 17.18
C THR A 84 -8.30 2.16 15.84
N ILE A 85 -8.37 0.96 15.25
CA ILE A 85 -7.79 0.67 13.93
C ILE A 85 -8.46 1.52 12.85
N LEU A 86 -9.79 1.50 12.75
CA LEU A 86 -10.54 2.27 11.74
C LEU A 86 -10.37 3.80 11.93
N GLY A 87 -10.18 4.23 13.17
CA GLY A 87 -9.89 5.62 13.50
C GLY A 87 -8.54 6.12 12.95
N GLN A 88 -7.55 5.24 12.78
CA GLN A 88 -6.25 5.63 12.19
C GLN A 88 -6.37 5.94 10.70
N ILE A 89 -7.26 5.25 9.97
CA ILE A 89 -7.52 5.48 8.54
C ILE A 89 -7.98 6.93 8.32
N LYS A 90 -8.98 7.37 9.09
CA LYS A 90 -9.59 8.72 8.95
C LYS A 90 -8.66 9.87 9.31
N LYS A 91 -7.67 9.66 10.18
CA LYS A 91 -6.74 10.71 10.60
C LYS A 91 -5.73 11.11 9.52
N ARG A 92 -5.62 10.34 8.44
CA ARG A 92 -4.57 10.48 7.42
C ARG A 92 -5.08 10.60 5.99
N ALA A 93 -6.41 10.57 5.81
CA ALA A 93 -7.09 10.82 4.55
C ALA A 93 -7.22 12.32 4.25
#